data_AF-A0A4V3SAF4-F1
#
_entry.id   AF-A0A4V3SAF4-F1
#
_cell.length_a   1.000
_cell.length_b   1.000
_cell.length_c   1.000
_cell.angle_alpha   90.00
_cell.angle_beta   90.00
_cell.angle_gamma   90.00
#
_symmetry.space_group_name_H-M   'P 1'
#
loop_
_entity.id
_entity.type
_entity.pdbx_description
1 polymer ?
#
loop_
_entity_poly.entity_id
_entity_poly.type
_entity_poly.pdbx_seq_one_letter_code
_entity_poly.pdbx_strand_id
1 'polypeptide(L)'
;MFTIRNAGNFVPCGEPHSEASCTVLGTIDLACIRGKANELIVCGHSDCKAMHLLNSIGPSLVRGDLPVSQMSPIEKWVAMNGLASYRKHTLNLDVLHFPVVDPQVRKSNFNLKLSSLKDFEECDRLSQVNVVQQMTNFYCQPLLAERLRNGSFNVHGLWFQIHSGQLYMFSRDRQSFVPVTGDTLPDLVKELDSP
;
A
#
# COMPACT_ATOMS: atom_id res chain seq x y z
N MET A 1 -19.12 -6.53 2.22
CA MET A 1 -17.94 -5.70 1.87
C MET A 1 -17.59 -4.86 3.09
N PHE A 2 -16.35 -4.94 3.57
CA PHE A 2 -15.85 -4.12 4.67
C PHE A 2 -14.98 -3.01 4.09
N THR A 3 -15.19 -1.76 4.50
CA THR A 3 -14.48 -0.60 3.94
C THR A 3 -13.85 0.23 5.03
N ILE A 4 -12.57 0.56 4.86
CA ILE A 4 -11.83 1.49 5.71
C ILE A 4 -11.40 2.67 4.84
N ARG A 5 -11.52 3.88 5.36
CA ARG A 5 -10.99 5.09 4.74
C ARG A 5 -10.16 5.83 5.77
N ASN A 6 -8.90 6.10 5.43
CA ASN A 6 -8.01 6.96 6.19
C ASN A 6 -7.21 7.84 5.22
N ALA A 7 -6.59 8.89 5.74
CA ALA A 7 -5.76 9.78 4.92
C ALA A 7 -4.53 9.03 4.42
N GLY A 8 -4.42 8.81 3.10
CA GLY A 8 -3.30 8.12 2.47
C GLY A 8 -3.42 6.60 2.39
N ASN A 9 -4.62 6.04 2.65
CA ASN A 9 -4.94 4.61 2.49
C ASN A 9 -3.92 3.68 3.14
N PHE A 10 -3.39 4.08 4.30
CA PHE A 10 -2.33 3.38 5.01
C PHE A 10 -2.86 2.14 5.72
N VAL A 11 -2.02 1.11 5.74
CA VAL A 11 -2.19 -0.13 6.50
C VAL A 11 -1.02 -0.19 7.48
N PRO A 12 -1.24 0.06 8.79
CA PRO A 12 -0.19 -0.07 9.80
C PRO A 12 0.39 -1.50 9.79
N CYS A 13 1.71 -1.63 9.82
CA CYS A 13 2.42 -2.92 9.94
C CYS A 13 2.72 -3.16 11.43
N GLY A 14 2.32 -4.31 11.98
CA GLY A 14 2.62 -4.70 13.36
C GLY A 14 1.56 -4.29 14.40
N GLU A 15 1.98 -4.19 15.66
CA GLU A 15 1.13 -3.84 16.79
C GLU A 15 0.60 -2.39 16.71
N PRO A 16 -0.58 -2.09 17.27
CA PRO A 16 -1.11 -0.73 17.27
C PRO A 16 -0.17 0.23 18.02
N HIS A 17 0.35 1.22 17.30
CA HIS A 17 1.18 2.28 17.90
C HIS A 17 0.37 3.54 18.27
N SER A 18 -0.93 3.58 17.94
CA SER A 18 -1.84 4.69 18.23
C SER A 18 -3.31 4.23 18.19
N GLU A 19 -4.21 5.01 18.79
CA GLU A 19 -5.67 4.76 18.68
C GLU A 19 -6.15 4.75 17.22
N ALA A 20 -5.57 5.61 16.36
CA ALA A 20 -5.86 5.60 14.92
C ALA A 20 -5.48 4.26 14.28
N SER A 21 -4.31 3.70 14.63
CA SER A 21 -3.90 2.36 14.19
C SER A 21 -4.89 1.29 14.69
N CYS A 22 -5.41 1.40 15.91
CA CYS A 22 -6.42 0.47 16.44
C CYS A 22 -7.69 0.42 15.56
N THR A 23 -8.12 1.54 14.98
CA THR A 23 -9.32 1.53 14.10
C THR A 23 -9.10 0.73 12.82
N VAL A 24 -7.92 0.82 12.21
CA VAL A 24 -7.57 0.05 11.00
C VAL A 24 -7.44 -1.43 11.36
N LEU A 25 -6.67 -1.73 12.41
CA LEU A 25 -6.43 -3.11 12.88
C LEU A 25 -7.71 -3.80 13.37
N GLY A 26 -8.59 -3.08 14.07
CA GLY A 26 -9.88 -3.60 14.51
C GLY A 26 -10.80 -3.93 13.35
N THR A 27 -10.73 -3.16 12.25
CA THR A 27 -11.50 -3.51 11.04
C THR A 27 -10.89 -4.72 10.33
N ILE A 28 -9.56 -4.87 10.32
CA ILE A 28 -8.89 -6.07 9.82
C ILE A 28 -9.30 -7.30 10.66
N ASP A 29 -9.33 -7.21 12.00
CA ASP A 29 -9.85 -8.28 12.86
C ASP A 29 -11.30 -8.63 12.50
N LEU A 30 -12.18 -7.63 12.42
CA LEU A 30 -13.58 -7.83 12.08
C LEU A 30 -13.76 -8.48 10.70
N ALA A 31 -13.03 -8.03 9.69
CA ALA A 31 -13.18 -8.53 8.32
C ALA A 31 -12.54 -9.92 8.15
N CYS A 32 -11.29 -10.08 8.55
CA CYS A 32 -10.47 -11.25 8.21
C CYS A 32 -10.62 -12.40 9.20
N ILE A 33 -10.71 -12.12 10.51
CA ILE A 33 -10.89 -13.15 11.54
C ILE A 33 -12.37 -13.49 11.70
N ARG A 34 -13.19 -12.48 12.01
CA ARG A 34 -14.62 -12.70 12.33
C ARG A 34 -15.45 -12.90 11.06
N GLY A 35 -15.22 -12.08 10.05
CA GLY A 35 -15.91 -12.11 8.76
C GLY A 35 -15.33 -13.13 7.77
N LYS A 36 -14.17 -13.73 8.07
CA LYS A 36 -13.47 -14.71 7.23
C LYS A 36 -13.18 -14.21 5.80
N ALA A 37 -13.09 -12.90 5.58
CA ALA A 37 -12.72 -12.33 4.30
C ALA A 37 -11.25 -12.64 3.98
N ASN A 38 -10.98 -13.05 2.73
CA ASN A 38 -9.66 -13.43 2.24
C ASN A 38 -9.13 -12.50 1.14
N GLU A 39 -10.01 -11.68 0.56
CA GLU A 39 -9.70 -10.71 -0.48
C GLU A 39 -9.50 -9.33 0.15
N LEU A 40 -8.33 -8.73 -0.03
CA LEU A 40 -8.02 -7.39 0.41
C LEU A 40 -7.65 -6.52 -0.80
N ILE A 41 -8.18 -5.30 -0.82
CA ILE A 41 -7.82 -4.30 -1.82
C ILE A 41 -7.26 -3.08 -1.10
N VAL A 42 -6.02 -2.69 -1.44
CA VAL A 42 -5.48 -1.37 -1.13
C VAL A 42 -5.74 -0.47 -2.32
N CYS A 43 -6.53 0.59 -2.13
CA CYS A 43 -6.88 1.53 -3.19
C CYS A 43 -6.23 2.90 -2.95
N GLY A 44 -5.26 3.25 -3.79
CA GLY A 44 -4.69 4.59 -3.89
C GLY A 44 -5.33 5.40 -5.00
N HIS A 45 -4.89 6.65 -5.16
CA HIS A 45 -5.41 7.53 -6.20
C HIS A 45 -4.45 8.66 -6.57
N SER A 46 -4.68 9.28 -7.73
CA SER A 46 -3.97 10.49 -8.14
C SER A 46 -4.35 11.70 -7.27
N ASP A 47 -3.46 12.69 -7.17
CA ASP A 47 -3.64 13.92 -6.36
C ASP A 47 -3.96 13.63 -4.87
N CYS A 48 -3.34 12.58 -4.32
CA CYS A 48 -3.54 12.22 -2.92
C CYS A 48 -2.90 13.26 -1.99
N LYS A 49 -3.71 14.07 -1.30
CA LYS A 49 -3.20 15.14 -0.41
C LYS A 49 -2.33 14.63 0.74
N ALA A 50 -2.54 13.39 1.19
CA ALA A 50 -1.64 12.76 2.16
C ALA A 50 -0.26 12.45 1.54
N MET A 51 -0.20 12.07 0.25
CA MET A 51 1.06 11.87 -0.47
C MET A 51 1.76 13.20 -0.78
N HIS A 52 1.01 14.26 -1.10
CA HIS A 52 1.58 15.61 -1.20
C HIS A 52 2.22 16.07 0.11
N LEU A 53 1.52 15.88 1.24
CA LEU A 53 2.07 16.18 2.55
C LEU A 53 3.32 15.34 2.82
N LEU A 54 3.25 14.02 2.57
CA LEU A 54 4.38 13.10 2.75
C LEU A 54 5.60 13.53 1.93
N ASN A 55 5.39 13.93 0.68
CA ASN A 55 6.46 14.41 -0.19
C ASN A 55 7.09 15.71 0.36
N SER A 56 6.27 16.61 0.89
CA SER A 56 6.72 17.87 1.47
C SER A 56 7.54 17.68 2.76
N ILE A 57 7.12 16.80 3.67
CA ILE A 57 7.79 16.60 4.97
C ILE A 57 8.84 15.50 4.94
N GLY A 58 8.78 14.62 3.94
CA GLY A 58 9.63 13.44 3.78
C GLY A 58 11.14 13.69 3.91
N PRO A 59 11.72 14.73 3.27
CA PRO A 59 13.13 15.04 3.43
C PRO A 59 13.53 15.29 4.89
N SER A 60 12.70 16.03 5.63
CA SER A 60 12.93 16.35 7.04
C SER A 60 12.72 15.12 7.94
N LEU A 61 11.76 14.25 7.61
CA LEU A 61 11.56 12.98 8.32
C LEU A 61 12.76 12.04 8.18
N VAL A 62 13.36 11.96 6.99
CA VAL A 62 14.53 11.11 6.73
C VAL A 62 15.77 11.63 7.46
N ARG A 63 15.98 12.95 7.52
CA ARG A 63 17.09 13.57 8.26
C ARG A 63 16.91 13.56 9.77
N GLY A 64 15.66 13.43 10.25
CA GLY A 64 15.34 13.49 11.68
C GLY A 64 15.18 14.92 12.22
N ASP A 65 15.04 15.91 11.34
CA ASP A 65 14.98 17.34 11.70
C ASP A 65 13.60 17.77 12.23
N LEU A 66 12.57 16.95 12.03
CA LEU A 66 11.20 17.26 12.42
C LEU A 66 10.81 16.46 13.68
N PRO A 67 10.84 17.05 14.88
CA PRO A 67 10.48 16.35 16.10
C PRO A 67 8.96 16.14 16.18
N VAL A 68 8.55 14.99 16.73
CA VAL A 68 7.14 14.59 16.87
C VAL A 68 6.31 15.64 17.64
N SER A 69 6.91 16.36 18.59
CA SER A 69 6.22 17.40 19.37
C SER A 69 5.74 18.59 18.53
N GLN A 70 6.39 18.86 17.40
CA GLN A 70 6.05 19.99 16.52
C GLN A 70 5.10 19.59 15.39
N MET A 71 4.85 18.29 15.21
CA MET A 71 3.96 17.79 14.16
C MET A 71 2.48 17.95 14.55
N SER A 72 1.69 18.42 13.60
CA SER A 72 0.23 18.31 13.62
C SER A 72 -0.23 16.83 13.63
N PRO A 73 -1.49 16.54 13.99
CA PRO A 73 -2.00 15.17 13.98
C PRO A 73 -1.87 14.46 12.62
N ILE A 74 -2.10 15.18 11.52
CA ILE A 74 -2.00 14.60 10.17
C ILE A 74 -0.54 14.34 9.76
N GLU A 75 0.39 15.20 10.15
CA GLU A 75 1.82 14.98 9.92
C GLU A 75 2.32 13.76 10.70
N LYS A 76 1.89 13.59 11.96
CA LYS A 76 2.20 12.39 12.75
C LYS A 76 1.69 11.13 12.05
N TRP A 77 0.42 11.14 11.64
CA TRP A 77 -0.20 10.02 10.94
C TRP A 77 0.55 9.65 9.65
N VAL A 78 0.84 10.63 8.81
CA VAL A 78 1.54 10.45 7.53
C VAL A 78 3.00 10.04 7.75
N ALA A 79 3.69 10.62 8.72
CA ALA A 79 5.07 10.26 9.04
C ALA A 79 5.18 8.82 9.54
N MET A 80 4.31 8.42 10.48
CA MET A 80 4.32 7.07 11.05
C MET A 80 4.05 5.99 10.00
N ASN A 81 3.09 6.22 9.09
CA ASN A 81 2.62 5.17 8.18
C ASN A 81 3.18 5.28 6.75
N GLY A 82 3.67 6.46 6.36
CA GLY A 82 4.15 6.75 5.01
C GLY A 82 5.66 6.81 4.84
N LEU A 83 6.43 6.88 5.93
CA LEU A 83 7.90 7.01 5.83
C LEU A 83 8.56 5.86 5.06
N ALA A 84 8.05 4.63 5.20
CA ALA A 84 8.54 3.49 4.42
C ALA A 84 8.31 3.68 2.92
N SER A 85 7.11 4.13 2.53
CA SER A 85 6.75 4.46 1.14
C SER A 85 7.65 5.57 0.59
N TYR A 86 7.88 6.63 1.37
CA TYR A 86 8.75 7.74 0.97
C TYR A 86 10.20 7.29 0.77
N ARG A 87 10.77 6.54 1.73
CA ARG A 87 12.13 6.00 1.61
C ARG A 87 12.29 5.12 0.37
N LYS A 88 11.29 4.28 0.05
CA LYS A 88 11.28 3.46 -1.18
C LYS A 88 11.21 4.31 -2.43
N HIS A 89 10.35 5.33 -2.43
CA HIS A 89 10.17 6.25 -3.56
C HIS A 89 11.44 7.02 -3.91
N THR A 90 12.27 7.36 -2.92
CA THR A 90 13.54 8.08 -3.13
C THR A 90 14.72 7.19 -3.55
N LEU A 91 14.53 5.87 -3.67
CA LEU A 91 15.60 4.98 -4.12
C LEU A 91 15.80 5.12 -5.63
N ASN A 92 17.06 5.19 -6.06
CA ASN A 92 17.45 5.19 -7.47
C ASN A 92 17.75 3.77 -7.94
N LEU A 93 16.69 2.96 -8.11
CA LEU A 93 16.76 1.56 -8.56
C LEU A 93 15.81 1.34 -9.73
N ASP A 94 16.13 0.43 -10.65
CA ASP A 94 15.21 0.09 -11.76
C ASP A 94 13.92 -0.60 -11.26
N VAL A 95 14.04 -1.37 -10.18
CA VAL A 95 12.95 -2.13 -9.56
C VAL A 95 12.97 -1.90 -8.06
N LEU A 96 11.82 -1.50 -7.50
CA LEU A 96 11.61 -1.46 -6.06
C LEU A 96 11.13 -2.83 -5.59
N HIS A 97 11.84 -3.38 -4.62
CA HIS A 97 11.48 -4.64 -3.97
C HIS A 97 10.75 -4.37 -2.66
N PHE A 98 9.61 -5.03 -2.46
CA PHE A 98 8.80 -4.98 -1.25
C PHE A 98 8.69 -6.39 -0.67
N PRO A 99 9.71 -6.81 0.11
CA PRO A 99 9.72 -8.14 0.69
C PRO A 99 8.69 -8.27 1.80
N VAL A 100 7.99 -9.40 1.84
CA VAL A 100 7.20 -9.77 3.02
C VAL A 100 8.16 -10.22 4.12
N VAL A 101 7.96 -9.69 5.32
CA VAL A 101 8.90 -9.86 6.44
C VAL A 101 8.90 -11.29 6.98
N ASP A 102 7.75 -11.95 7.04
CA ASP A 102 7.64 -13.33 7.52
C ASP A 102 8.01 -14.32 6.39
N PRO A 103 9.16 -15.03 6.47
CA PRO A 103 9.61 -15.95 5.43
C PRO A 103 8.74 -17.20 5.33
N GLN A 104 7.89 -17.48 6.33
CA GLN A 104 6.95 -18.60 6.32
C GLN A 104 5.65 -18.26 5.58
N VAL A 105 5.41 -16.99 5.25
CA VAL A 105 4.28 -16.59 4.40
C VAL A 105 4.54 -17.06 2.97
N ARG A 106 3.69 -17.97 2.50
CA ARG A 106 3.76 -18.56 1.17
C ARG A 106 3.58 -17.43 0.13
N LYS A 107 4.65 -17.12 -0.61
CA LYS A 107 4.75 -16.13 -1.71
C LYS A 107 3.98 -14.81 -1.49
N SER A 108 4.66 -13.68 -1.28
CA SER A 108 4.04 -12.36 -1.52
C SER A 108 5.03 -11.20 -1.64
N ASN A 109 6.25 -11.43 -2.14
CA ASN A 109 7.12 -10.31 -2.50
C ASN A 109 6.50 -9.55 -3.67
N PHE A 110 6.41 -8.23 -3.53
CA PHE A 110 5.99 -7.35 -4.61
C PHE A 110 7.19 -6.64 -5.20
N ASN A 111 7.15 -6.42 -6.51
CA ASN A 111 8.18 -5.70 -7.23
C ASN A 111 7.52 -4.65 -8.12
N LEU A 112 8.05 -3.42 -8.13
CA LEU A 112 7.52 -2.32 -8.95
C LEU A 112 8.64 -1.75 -9.82
N LYS A 113 8.46 -1.79 -11.14
CA LYS A 113 9.40 -1.22 -12.11
C LYS A 113 9.26 0.30 -12.15
N LEU A 114 10.33 1.04 -11.87
CA LEU A 114 10.29 2.51 -11.92
C LEU A 114 10.00 3.06 -13.31
N SER A 115 10.44 2.34 -14.35
CA SER A 115 10.16 2.72 -15.74
C SER A 115 8.67 2.79 -16.07
N SER A 116 7.82 2.06 -15.33
CA SER A 116 6.35 2.13 -15.48
C SER A 116 5.72 3.37 -14.84
N LEU A 117 6.47 4.06 -13.97
CA LEU A 117 6.01 5.23 -13.23
C LEU A 117 6.37 6.55 -13.92
N LYS A 118 7.21 6.52 -14.96
CA LYS A 118 7.84 7.71 -15.57
C LYS A 118 6.85 8.76 -16.10
N ASP A 119 5.66 8.33 -16.49
CA ASP A 119 4.64 9.19 -17.11
C ASP A 119 3.71 9.84 -16.06
N PHE A 120 3.93 9.58 -14.77
CA PHE A 120 3.15 10.13 -13.67
C PHE A 120 3.92 11.23 -12.93
N GLU A 121 3.16 12.21 -12.43
CA GLU A 121 3.68 13.25 -11.54
C GLU A 121 4.31 12.66 -10.27
N GLU A 122 5.26 13.36 -9.65
CA GLU A 122 6.00 12.86 -8.48
C GLU A 122 5.09 12.32 -7.36
N CYS A 123 4.06 13.07 -6.97
CA CYS A 123 3.15 12.65 -5.92
C CYS A 123 2.28 11.45 -6.33
N ASP A 124 1.98 11.30 -7.63
CA ASP A 124 1.24 10.15 -8.16
C ASP A 124 2.12 8.89 -8.22
N ARG A 125 3.41 9.05 -8.54
CA ARG A 125 4.42 7.99 -8.42
C ARG A 125 4.55 7.52 -6.97
N LEU A 126 4.65 8.46 -6.02
CA LEU A 126 4.67 8.16 -4.59
C LEU A 126 3.37 7.47 -4.14
N SER A 127 2.22 7.89 -4.67
CA SER A 127 0.92 7.26 -4.40
C SER A 127 0.90 5.80 -4.85
N GLN A 128 1.39 5.47 -6.05
CA GLN A 128 1.49 4.09 -6.53
C GLN A 128 2.49 3.25 -5.71
N VAL A 129 3.66 3.81 -5.38
CA VAL A 129 4.64 3.17 -4.47
C VAL A 129 3.99 2.88 -3.12
N ASN A 130 3.19 3.82 -2.61
CA ASN A 130 2.50 3.68 -1.34
C ASN A 130 1.50 2.51 -1.38
N VAL A 131 0.70 2.36 -2.44
CA VAL A 131 -0.21 1.21 -2.59
C VAL A 131 0.53 -0.10 -2.41
N VAL A 132 1.64 -0.31 -3.14
CA VAL A 132 2.42 -1.54 -3.05
C VAL A 132 3.04 -1.73 -1.65
N GLN A 133 3.54 -0.66 -1.02
CA GLN A 133 4.05 -0.72 0.35
C GLN A 133 2.96 -1.14 1.35
N GLN A 134 1.74 -0.62 1.22
CA GLN A 134 0.64 -0.97 2.12
C GLN A 134 0.12 -2.39 1.88
N MET A 135 0.19 -2.89 0.64
CA MET A 135 -0.07 -4.29 0.33
C MET A 135 0.92 -5.20 1.08
N THR A 136 2.21 -4.85 1.10
CA THR A 136 3.22 -5.55 1.89
C THR A 136 2.97 -5.44 3.39
N ASN A 137 2.58 -4.26 3.88
CA ASN A 137 2.30 -4.05 5.30
C ASN A 137 1.14 -4.92 5.82
N PHE A 138 0.18 -5.28 4.98
CA PHE A 138 -0.87 -6.23 5.37
C PHE A 138 -0.28 -7.62 5.71
N TYR A 139 0.79 -8.05 5.06
CA TYR A 139 1.45 -9.30 5.43
C TYR A 139 2.28 -9.21 6.71
N CYS A 140 2.36 -8.03 7.36
CA CYS A 140 2.94 -7.89 8.69
C CYS A 140 1.97 -8.14 9.85
N GLN A 141 0.68 -8.41 9.60
CA GLN A 141 -0.33 -8.41 10.67
C GLN A 141 -0.14 -9.58 11.64
N PRO A 142 0.25 -9.36 12.92
CA PRO A 142 0.47 -10.46 13.86
C PRO A 142 -0.82 -11.25 14.12
N LEU A 143 -1.96 -10.55 14.18
CA LEU A 143 -3.28 -11.16 14.38
C LEU A 143 -3.70 -12.12 13.25
N LEU A 144 -3.07 -12.01 12.06
CA LEU A 144 -3.34 -12.88 10.91
C LEU A 144 -2.24 -13.91 10.65
N ALA A 145 -1.20 -13.98 11.48
CA ALA A 145 0.03 -14.72 11.16
C ALA A 145 -0.21 -16.17 10.75
N GLU A 146 -1.08 -16.91 11.44
CA GLU A 146 -1.41 -18.30 11.07
C GLU A 146 -2.10 -18.39 9.70
N ARG A 147 -3.10 -17.54 9.44
CA ARG A 147 -3.85 -17.51 8.17
C ARG A 147 -2.99 -17.03 7.00
N LEU A 148 -2.07 -16.09 7.24
CA LEU A 148 -1.11 -15.62 6.24
C LEU A 148 -0.15 -16.75 5.85
N ARG A 149 0.39 -17.50 6.82
CA ARG A 149 1.25 -18.67 6.55
C ARG A 149 0.53 -19.77 5.78
N ASN A 150 -0.77 -19.95 6.03
CA ASN A 150 -1.61 -20.89 5.29
C ASN A 150 -1.96 -20.44 3.86
N GLY A 151 -1.47 -19.27 3.41
CA GLY A 151 -1.70 -18.76 2.06
C GLY A 151 -3.16 -18.39 1.80
N SER A 152 -3.91 -18.01 2.84
CA SER A 152 -5.36 -17.80 2.75
C SER A 152 -5.76 -16.38 2.34
N PHE A 153 -4.84 -15.52 1.93
CA PHE A 153 -5.12 -14.12 1.60
C PHE A 153 -4.57 -13.69 0.25
N ASN A 154 -5.44 -13.07 -0.53
CA ASN A 154 -5.11 -12.39 -1.77
C ASN A 154 -5.16 -10.88 -1.54
N VAL A 155 -4.02 -10.23 -1.73
CA VAL A 155 -3.90 -8.78 -1.59
C VAL A 155 -3.70 -8.15 -2.96
N HIS A 156 -4.57 -7.20 -3.29
CA HIS A 156 -4.65 -6.50 -4.57
C HIS A 156 -4.39 -5.02 -4.40
N GLY A 157 -3.71 -4.43 -5.38
CA GLY A 157 -3.48 -2.99 -5.46
C GLY A 157 -4.34 -2.37 -6.54
N LEU A 158 -5.16 -1.40 -6.19
CA LEU A 158 -5.85 -0.54 -7.14
C LEU A 158 -5.30 0.88 -7.03
N TRP A 159 -5.26 1.58 -8.16
CA TRP A 159 -4.91 2.98 -8.21
C TRP A 159 -5.84 3.73 -9.16
N PHE A 160 -6.56 4.72 -8.65
CA PHE A 160 -7.60 5.42 -9.39
C PHE A 160 -7.14 6.81 -9.82
N GLN A 161 -7.15 7.08 -11.13
CA GLN A 161 -6.86 8.40 -11.65
C GLN A 161 -8.12 9.27 -11.65
N ILE A 162 -8.21 10.19 -10.69
CA ILE A 162 -9.44 10.95 -10.41
C ILE A 162 -9.89 11.85 -11.56
N HIS A 163 -8.93 12.36 -12.35
CA HIS A 163 -9.21 13.32 -13.41
C HIS A 163 -9.79 12.67 -14.67
N SER A 164 -9.29 11.49 -15.03
CA SER A 164 -9.75 10.73 -16.21
C SER A 164 -10.81 9.67 -15.87
N GLY A 165 -10.94 9.31 -14.59
CA GLY A 165 -11.76 8.17 -14.15
C GLY A 165 -11.13 6.80 -14.48
N GLN A 166 -9.89 6.76 -14.97
CA GLN A 166 -9.21 5.51 -15.30
C GLN A 166 -8.80 4.77 -14.02
N LEU A 167 -9.23 3.51 -13.91
CA LEU A 167 -8.77 2.59 -12.88
C LEU A 167 -7.55 1.83 -13.36
N TYR A 168 -6.56 1.66 -12.49
CA TYR A 168 -5.40 0.81 -12.70
C TYR A 168 -5.37 -0.29 -11.64
N MET A 169 -4.89 -1.47 -12.01
CA MET A 169 -4.64 -2.58 -11.11
C MET A 169 -3.15 -2.93 -11.14
N PHE A 170 -2.58 -3.20 -9.98
CA PHE A 170 -1.21 -3.66 -9.87
C PHE A 170 -1.11 -5.10 -10.38
N SER A 171 -0.38 -5.31 -11.47
CA SER A 171 -0.06 -6.63 -12.02
C SER A 171 1.25 -7.14 -11.44
N ARG A 172 1.23 -8.36 -10.91
CA ARG A 172 2.42 -9.01 -10.33
C ARG A 172 3.39 -9.44 -11.43
N ASP A 173 2.85 -9.93 -12.54
CA ASP A 173 3.62 -10.40 -13.69
C ASP A 173 4.30 -9.23 -14.41
N ARG A 174 3.55 -8.14 -14.64
CA ARG A 174 4.08 -6.94 -15.28
C ARG A 174 4.87 -6.03 -14.32
N GLN A 175 4.76 -6.26 -13.01
CA GLN A 175 5.43 -5.47 -11.95
C GLN A 175 5.13 -3.96 -12.08
N SER A 176 3.88 -3.63 -12.39
CA SER A 176 3.43 -2.27 -12.71
C SER A 176 1.91 -2.14 -12.57
N PHE A 177 1.43 -0.89 -12.50
CA PHE A 177 0.01 -0.59 -12.58
C PHE A 177 -0.46 -0.60 -14.04
N VAL A 178 -1.41 -1.47 -14.33
CA VAL A 178 -1.97 -1.68 -15.67
C VAL A 178 -3.37 -1.07 -15.70
N PRO A 179 -3.72 -0.26 -16.72
CA PRO A 179 -5.08 0.28 -16.83
C PRO A 179 -6.08 -0.86 -17.00
N VAL A 180 -7.19 -0.81 -16.27
CA VAL A 180 -8.30 -1.77 -16.41
C VAL A 180 -9.14 -1.33 -17.60
N THR A 181 -9.06 -2.09 -18.69
CA THR A 181 -9.75 -1.85 -19.97
C THR A 181 -10.28 -3.18 -20.51
N GLY A 182 -11.09 -3.16 -21.56
CA GLY A 182 -11.58 -4.38 -22.20
C GLY A 182 -10.44 -5.33 -22.65
N ASP A 183 -9.32 -4.76 -23.11
CA ASP A 183 -8.18 -5.53 -23.63
C ASP A 183 -7.29 -6.12 -22.53
N THR A 184 -7.18 -5.45 -21.40
CA THR A 184 -6.30 -5.86 -20.29
C THR A 184 -7.01 -6.67 -19.21
N LEU A 185 -8.34 -6.59 -19.13
CA LEU A 185 -9.15 -7.28 -18.13
C LEU A 185 -8.95 -8.81 -18.11
N PRO A 186 -8.89 -9.52 -19.26
CA PRO A 186 -8.71 -10.98 -19.24
C PRO A 186 -7.42 -11.43 -18.56
N ASP A 187 -6.31 -10.74 -18.84
CA ASP A 187 -5.01 -11.02 -18.20
C ASP A 187 -5.05 -10.73 -16.70
N LEU A 188 -5.60 -9.58 -16.32
CA LEU A 188 -5.70 -9.15 -14.93
C LEU A 188 -6.59 -10.08 -14.10
N VAL A 189 -7.70 -10.57 -14.65
CA VAL A 189 -8.57 -11.55 -13.98
C VAL A 189 -7.85 -12.88 -13.79
N LYS A 190 -7.06 -13.32 -14.78
CA LYS A 190 -6.29 -14.56 -14.67
C LYS A 190 -5.23 -14.51 -13.56
N GLU A 191 -4.65 -13.33 -13.30
CA GLU A 191 -3.75 -13.09 -12.16
C GLU A 191 -4.48 -13.20 -10.81
N LEU A 192 -5.77 -12.87 -10.73
CA LEU A 192 -6.56 -13.01 -9.49
C LEU A 192 -6.77 -14.48 -9.10
N ASP A 193 -6.90 -15.36 -10.10
CA ASP A 193 -7.15 -16.79 -9.91
C ASP A 193 -5.85 -17.59 -9.61
N SER A 194 -4.69 -16.95 -9.69
CA SER A 194 -3.36 -17.57 -9.54
C SER A 194 -2.65 -17.04 -8.29
N PRO A 195 -2.84 -17.68 -7.10
CA PRO A 195 -2.27 -17.22 -5.84
C PRO A 195 -0.73 -17.28 -5.76
#